data_AF-A0A1I5NGL1-F1
#
_entry.id   AF-A0A1I5NGL1-F1
#
_cell.length_a   1.000
_cell.length_b   1.000
_cell.length_c   1.000
_cell.angle_alpha   90.00
_cell.angle_beta   90.00
_cell.angle_gamma   90.00
#
_symmetry.space_group_name_H-M   'P 1'
#
loop_
_entity.id
_entity.type
_entity.pdbx_description
1 polymer ?
#
loop_
_entity_poly.entity_id
_entity_poly.type
_entity_poly.pdbx_seq_one_letter_code
_entity_poly.pdbx_strand_id
1 'polypeptide(L)' 'MVSGFFEGSIESDVVEIVSGGKIVGKIVCEDLIIEQKGIFIGESLRKNGSSIDTKKVNSPEQKPEQNAK' A
#
# COMPACT_ATOMS: atom_id res chain seq x y z
N MET A 1 12.73 9.29 3.60
CA MET A 1 12.46 9.89 2.28
C MET A 1 13.23 9.13 1.21
N VAL A 2 12.59 8.82 0.09
CA VAL A 2 13.19 8.16 -1.08
C VAL A 2 12.96 9.01 -2.32
N SER A 3 14.03 9.48 -2.95
CA SER A 3 14.04 10.29 -4.19
C SER A 3 14.65 9.60 -5.40
N GLY A 4 15.10 8.35 -5.23
CA GLY A 4 15.69 7.52 -6.28
C GLY A 4 15.08 6.13 -6.25
N PHE A 5 15.84 5.12 -6.64
CA PHE A 5 15.38 3.73 -6.61
C PHE A 5 15.82 3.03 -5.32
N PHE A 6 14.89 2.36 -4.65
CA PHE A 6 15.15 1.49 -3.51
C PHE A 6 14.44 0.14 -3.72
N GLU A 7 15.14 -0.95 -3.45
CA GLU A 7 14.59 -2.31 -3.50
C GLU A 7 14.92 -3.03 -2.19
N GLY A 8 13.90 -3.54 -1.50
CA GLY A 8 14.08 -4.26 -0.25
C GLY A 8 12.95 -4.03 0.76
N SER A 9 13.29 -4.05 2.04
CA SER A 9 12.35 -3.83 3.14
C SER A 9 12.67 -2.54 3.89
N ILE A 10 11.65 -1.74 4.18
CA ILE A 10 11.76 -0.50 4.95
C ILE A 10 10.90 -0.67 6.21
N GLU A 11 11.49 -0.38 7.36
CA GLU A 11 10.77 -0.19 8.61
C GLU A 11 11.11 1.19 9.18
N SER A 12 10.11 2.04 9.30
CA SER A 12 10.26 3.44 9.76
C SER A 12 8.89 3.96 10.17
N ASP A 13 8.79 4.89 11.11
CA ASP A 13 7.49 5.45 11.51
C ASP A 13 6.86 6.21 10.33
N VAL A 14 7.67 6.98 9.60
CA VAL A 14 7.25 7.70 8.39
C VAL A 14 8.10 7.24 7.20
N VAL A 15 7.43 6.93 6.09
CA VAL A 15 8.05 6.69 4.79
C VAL A 15 7.46 7.64 3.76
N GLU A 16 8.33 8.41 3.14
CA GLU A 16 7.97 9.40 2.12
C GLU A 16 8.66 9.05 0.80
N ILE A 17 7.86 8.84 -0.25
CA ILE A 17 8.31 8.66 -1.63
C ILE A 17 8.05 9.97 -2.37
N VAL A 18 9.10 10.73 -2.63
CA VAL A 18 8.97 12.03 -3.31
C VAL A 18 8.93 11.87 -4.82
N SER A 19 8.71 12.96 -5.55
CA SER A 19 8.78 12.97 -7.01
C SER A 19 10.07 12.32 -7.54
N GLY A 20 9.91 11.33 -8.43
CA GLY A 20 11.03 10.55 -8.99
C GLY A 20 11.50 9.39 -8.11
N GLY A 21 11.00 9.29 -6.88
CA GLY A 21 11.23 8.16 -5.98
C GLY A 21 10.50 6.90 -6.43
N LYS A 22 11.18 5.75 -6.30
CA LYS A 22 10.65 4.43 -6.57
C LYS A 22 11.07 3.44 -5.49
N ILE A 23 10.10 2.77 -4.90
CA ILE A 23 10.31 1.68 -3.95
C ILE A 23 9.72 0.39 -4.52
N VAL A 24 10.50 -0.69 -4.45
CA VAL A 24 10.05 -2.06 -4.73
C VAL A 24 10.28 -2.92 -3.49
N GLY A 25 9.23 -3.52 -2.96
CA GLY A 25 9.33 -4.44 -1.82
C GLY A 25 8.38 -4.10 -0.67
N LYS A 26 8.84 -4.28 0.57
CA LYS A 26 7.98 -4.25 1.75
C LYS A 26 8.17 -2.97 2.55
N ILE A 27 7.08 -2.33 2.95
CA ILE A 27 7.11 -1.16 3.84
C ILE A 27 6.32 -1.46 5.11
N VAL A 28 6.92 -1.24 6.27
CA VAL A 28 6.26 -1.22 7.58
C VAL A 28 6.37 0.18 8.15
N CYS A 29 5.26 0.90 8.24
CA CYS A 29 5.26 2.28 8.74
C CYS A 29 3.96 2.71 9.38
N GLU A 30 3.99 3.78 10.17
CA GLU A 30 2.77 4.42 10.68
C GLU A 30 2.14 5.27 9.58
N ASP A 31 2.96 6.06 8.89
CA ASP A 31 2.57 6.94 7.79
C ASP A 31 3.36 6.62 6.51
N LEU A 32 2.61 6.35 5.44
CA LEU A 32 3.14 6.19 4.07
C LEU A 32 2.65 7.35 3.20
N ILE A 33 3.59 8.20 2.78
CA ILE A 33 3.34 9.38 1.95
C ILE A 33 3.94 9.11 0.58
N ILE A 34 3.10 9.14 -0.47
CA ILE A 34 3.54 9.03 -1.86
C ILE A 34 3.17 10.33 -2.56
N GLU A 35 4.18 11.14 -2.87
CA GLU A 35 4.00 12.38 -3.60
C GLU A 35 3.68 12.12 -5.09
N GLN A 36 3.37 13.20 -5.81
CA GLN A 36 3.13 13.14 -7.24
C GLN A 36 4.33 12.51 -7.96
N LYS A 37 4.06 11.53 -8.83
CA LYS A 37 5.06 10.73 -9.58
C LYS A 37 5.94 9.82 -8.73
N GLY A 38 5.67 9.65 -7.43
CA GLY A 38 6.27 8.59 -6.62
C GLY A 38 5.73 7.21 -7.03
N ILE A 39 6.57 6.18 -7.00
CA ILE A 39 6.21 4.81 -7.40
C ILE A 39 6.45 3.86 -6.23
N PHE A 40 5.42 3.08 -5.87
CA PHE A 40 5.53 1.98 -4.92
C PHE A 40 5.00 0.68 -5.55
N ILE A 41 5.79 -0.38 -5.49
CA ILE A 41 5.42 -1.72 -5.98
C ILE A 41 5.75 -2.74 -4.88
N GLY A 42 4.72 -3.30 -4.24
CA GLY A 42 4.89 -4.35 -3.23
C GLY A 42 3.83 -4.28 -2.14
N GLU A 43 4.22 -4.64 -0.92
CA GLU A 43 3.32 -4.77 0.22
C GLU A 43 3.59 -3.72 1.28
N SER A 44 2.55 -3.08 1.80
CA SER A 44 2.65 -2.18 2.94
C SER A 44 1.86 -2.71 4.13
N LEU A 45 2.43 -2.57 5.31
CA LEU A 45 1.80 -2.90 6.58
C LEU A 45 1.87 -1.68 7.49
N ARG A 46 0.77 -1.39 8.17
CA ARG A 46 0.78 -0.38 9.21
C ARG A 46 1.58 -0.92 10.41
N LYS A 47 2.47 -0.11 10.98
CA LYS A 47 3.16 -0.44 12.23
C LYS A 47 2.09 -0.52 13.33
N ASN A 48 1.70 -1.74 13.72
CA ASN A 48 0.61 -1.96 14.67
C ASN A 48 1.05 -1.52 16.07
N GLY A 49 0.32 -0.59 16.69
CA GLY A 49 0.30 -0.43 18.14
C GLY A 49 -0.57 -1.48 18.86
N SER A 50 -1.45 -2.19 18.13
CA SER A 50 -2.29 -3.27 18.65
C SER A 50 -2.93 -4.03 17.50
N SER A 51 -2.98 -5.36 17.61
CA SER A 51 -3.53 -6.33 16.67
C SER A 51 -4.84 -5.89 16.02
N ILE A 52 -4.84 -5.68 14.70
CA ILE A 52 -6.08 -5.62 13.92
C ILE A 52 -6.29 -7.00 13.30
N ASP A 53 -7.22 -7.75 13.89
CA ASP A 53 -7.76 -8.99 13.34
C ASP A 53 -8.36 -8.74 11.95
N THR A 54 -7.73 -9.30 10.92
CA THR A 54 -8.27 -9.34 9.56
C THR A 54 -9.51 -10.22 9.50
N LYS A 55 -10.69 -9.64 9.79
CA LYS A 55 -11.92 -10.14 9.19
C LYS A 55 -11.86 -9.84 7.69
N LYS A 56 -11.79 -10.91 6.90
CA LYS A 56 -11.85 -10.93 5.44
C LYS A 56 -12.89 -9.91 4.94
N VAL A 57 -12.44 -8.87 4.23
CA VAL A 57 -13.34 -8.07 3.39
C VAL A 57 -13.74 -8.97 2.23
N ASN A 58 -14.91 -9.60 2.34
CA ASN A 58 -15.53 -10.30 1.22
C ASN A 58 -15.91 -9.24 0.17
N SER A 59 -15.25 -9.27 -0.99
CA SER A 59 -15.72 -8.56 -2.19
C SER A 59 -17.03 -9.21 -2.66
N PRO A 60 -18.12 -8.47 -2.90
CA PRO A 60 -19.27 -9.03 -3.60
C PRO A 60 -18.90 -9.37 -5.05
N GLU A 61 -19.04 -10.64 -5.42
CA GLU A 61 -18.96 -11.15 -6.79
C GLU A 61 -19.93 -10.39 -7.71
N GLN A 62 -19.39 -9.82 -8.80
CA GLN A 62 -20.17 -9.40 -9.96
C GLN A 62 -20.63 -10.64 -10.73
N LYS A 63 -21.94 -10.76 -11.01
CA LYS A 63 -22.50 -11.55 -12.13
C LYS A 63 -23.87 -10.99 -12.56
N PRO A 64 -24.35 -11.27 -13.78
CA PRO A 64 -24.75 -10.26 -14.76
C PRO A 64 -26.28 -10.15 -14.96
N GLU A 65 -26.65 -9.08 -15.67
CA GLU A 65 -27.89 -8.81 -16.42
C GLU A 65 -28.78 -10.02 -16.78
N GLN A 66 -30.10 -9.90 -16.54
CA GLN A 66 -31.28 -10.52 -17.22
C GLN A 66 -32.46 -10.56 -16.22
N ASN A 67 -33.74 -10.22 -16.47
CA ASN A 67 -34.52 -10.05 -17.69
C ASN A 67 -35.72 -9.11 -17.43
N ALA A 68 -36.20 -8.49 -18.50
CA ALA A 68 -37.49 -7.83 -18.61
C ALA A 68 -38.67 -8.79 -18.35
N LYS A 69 -39.74 -8.25 -17.74
CA LYS A 69 -41.13 -8.60 -18.09
C LYS A 69 -42.09 -7.50 -17.68
#